data_AF-A0A2W5XKB1-F1
#
_entry.id   AF-A0A2W5XKB1-F1
#
_cell.length_a   1.000
_cell.length_b   1.000
_cell.length_c   1.000
_cell.angle_alpha   90.00
_cell.angle_beta   90.00
_cell.angle_gamma   90.00
#
_symmetry.space_group_name_H-M   'P 1'
#
loop_
_entity.id
_entity.type
_entity.pdbx_description
1 polymer ?
#
loop_
_entity_poly.entity_id
_entity_poly.type
_entity_poly.pdbx_seq_one_letter_code
_entity_poly.pdbx_strand_id
1 'polypeptide(L)'
;GAAQMDGAILVVSAADGPMPQTREHILLARQVEVPSLVVYLNKVDMVDDEMLIDLVEMEVRELLSKYEFPGDDVPVIRGSALKALESSSTDPDAPEYASIKELMEAVDSYIPTPERDVDKPFLMPIEDVFGIKGRGTVATGRIERGIVKTSETVELVGIHAKSRPLVVTGVEMFKKTLDEGRAGDNVGLLLRGIEREELERGQVLAKTGSVKPGTKFKAEVYVLSKEEGGRHTPFYAGYRPQFYLRTTDVTGAIKLPAGVEMIMPGDNVNIDVELITPIAIEQGQRFAIREGGHTVGAGVITELTA
;
A
#
# COMPACT_ATOMS: atom_id res chain seq x y z
N GLY A 1 -3.55 -0.39 0.11
CA GLY A 1 -3.58 0.85 0.90
C GLY A 1 -2.17 1.31 1.17
N ALA A 2 -1.59 0.94 2.32
CA ALA A 2 -0.26 1.40 2.76
C ALA A 2 0.88 1.17 1.76
N ALA A 3 0.87 0.06 1.00
CA ALA A 3 1.89 -0.24 -0.01
C ALA A 3 1.96 0.76 -1.19
N GLN A 4 1.02 1.68 -1.28
CA GLN A 4 1.00 2.74 -2.29
C GLN A 4 1.12 4.14 -1.65
N MET A 5 1.45 4.26 -0.35
CA MET A 5 1.46 5.56 0.33
C MET A 5 2.85 6.19 0.28
N ASP A 6 2.92 7.43 -0.20
CA ASP A 6 4.14 8.26 -0.19
C ASP A 6 4.42 8.85 1.21
N GLY A 7 3.47 8.67 2.12
CA GLY A 7 3.52 9.02 3.53
C GLY A 7 2.15 8.73 4.16
N ALA A 8 2.08 8.59 5.48
CA ALA A 8 0.81 8.31 6.14
C ALA A 8 0.61 9.15 7.41
N ILE A 9 -0.66 9.42 7.71
CA ILE A 9 -1.08 10.07 8.96
C ILE A 9 -1.50 8.97 9.93
N LEU A 10 -0.74 8.78 11.00
CA LEU A 10 -1.07 7.87 12.09
C LEU A 10 -1.98 8.56 13.09
N VAL A 11 -3.25 8.18 13.12
CA VAL A 11 -4.22 8.72 14.08
C VAL A 11 -4.23 7.85 15.34
N VAL A 12 -3.98 8.46 16.49
CA VAL A 12 -4.03 7.79 17.81
C VAL A 12 -4.97 8.58 18.71
N SER A 13 -5.77 7.88 19.52
CA SER A 13 -6.70 8.51 20.46
C SER A 13 -5.93 8.90 21.72
N ALA A 14 -5.95 10.18 22.11
CA ALA A 14 -5.36 10.65 23.36
C ALA A 14 -6.01 10.02 24.60
N ALA A 15 -7.28 9.59 24.49
CA ALA A 15 -8.02 8.95 25.57
C ALA A 15 -7.69 7.45 25.72
N ASP A 16 -7.34 6.77 24.62
CA ASP A 16 -7.15 5.31 24.61
C ASP A 16 -5.67 4.91 24.54
N GLY A 17 -4.80 5.80 24.05
CA GLY A 17 -3.39 5.50 23.79
C GLY A 17 -3.17 4.57 22.59
N PRO A 18 -1.93 4.07 22.41
CA PRO A 18 -1.60 3.14 21.33
C PRO A 18 -2.22 1.76 21.55
N MET A 19 -3.10 1.37 20.63
CA MET A 19 -3.83 0.09 20.64
C MET A 19 -3.16 -0.96 19.74
N PRO A 20 -3.57 -2.25 19.76
CA PRO A 20 -2.97 -3.29 18.92
C PRO A 20 -2.90 -2.91 17.43
N GLN A 21 -3.96 -2.30 16.88
CA GLN A 21 -3.97 -1.83 15.49
C GLN A 21 -2.98 -0.69 15.23
N THR A 22 -2.68 0.16 16.22
CA THR A 22 -1.64 1.19 16.09
C THR A 22 -0.28 0.53 15.85
N ARG A 23 0.03 -0.53 16.60
CA ARG A 23 1.27 -1.31 16.45
C ARG A 23 1.33 -2.01 15.09
N GLU A 24 0.24 -2.69 14.74
CA GLU A 24 0.11 -3.40 13.47
C GLU A 24 0.29 -2.45 12.29
N HIS A 25 -0.34 -1.27 12.31
CA HIS A 25 -0.22 -0.30 11.22
C HIS A 25 1.17 0.31 11.10
N ILE A 26 1.86 0.63 12.21
CA ILE A 26 3.24 1.13 12.16
C ILE A 26 4.16 0.05 11.58
N LEU A 27 4.03 -1.18 12.05
CA LEU A 27 4.82 -2.30 11.53
C LEU A 27 4.55 -2.51 10.04
N LEU A 28 3.29 -2.59 9.63
CA LEU A 28 2.93 -2.77 8.22
C LEU A 28 3.43 -1.60 7.37
N ALA A 29 3.34 -0.36 7.86
CA ALA A 29 3.88 0.82 7.20
C ALA A 29 5.40 0.71 7.00
N ARG A 30 6.14 0.24 8.01
CA ARG A 30 7.58 -0.03 7.88
C ARG A 30 7.86 -1.11 6.86
N GLN A 31 7.14 -2.22 6.92
CA GLN A 31 7.35 -3.38 6.05
C GLN A 31 7.08 -3.07 4.57
N VAL A 32 6.13 -2.18 4.30
CA VAL A 32 5.87 -1.68 2.94
C VAL A 32 6.64 -0.41 2.60
N GLU A 33 7.63 -0.02 3.42
CA GLU A 33 8.51 1.13 3.24
C GLU A 33 7.77 2.46 3.04
N VAL A 34 6.71 2.71 3.81
CA VAL A 34 6.15 4.07 3.90
C VAL A 34 7.28 4.99 4.38
N PRO A 35 7.69 5.99 3.59
CA PRO A 35 8.95 6.70 3.83
C PRO A 35 8.85 7.68 5.00
N SER A 36 7.66 8.19 5.31
CA SER A 36 7.45 9.18 6.37
C SER A 36 6.06 9.06 6.98
N LEU A 37 5.99 9.33 8.28
CA LEU A 37 4.76 9.34 9.06
C LEU A 37 4.60 10.69 9.75
N VAL A 38 3.36 11.16 9.85
CA VAL A 38 2.96 12.26 10.74
C VAL A 38 1.92 11.71 11.70
N VAL A 39 1.98 12.10 12.98
CA VAL A 39 1.04 11.62 13.99
C VAL A 39 -0.01 12.68 14.28
N TYR A 40 -1.27 12.24 14.39
CA TYR A 40 -2.36 13.06 14.92
C TYR A 40 -2.92 12.42 16.19
N LEU A 41 -2.61 13.01 17.35
CA LEU A 41 -3.21 12.68 18.64
C LEU A 41 -4.60 13.31 18.72
N ASN A 42 -5.60 12.51 18.35
CA ASN A 42 -7.00 12.91 18.26
C ASN A 42 -7.72 12.77 19.60
N LYS A 43 -8.91 13.40 19.72
CA LYS A 43 -9.76 13.40 20.90
C LYS A 43 -9.13 14.04 22.14
N VAL A 44 -8.25 15.03 21.95
CA VAL A 44 -7.70 15.81 23.06
C VAL A 44 -8.81 16.53 23.85
N ASP A 45 -9.93 16.85 23.20
CA ASP A 45 -11.12 17.43 23.84
C ASP A 45 -11.81 16.51 24.88
N MET A 46 -11.43 15.23 24.93
CA MET A 46 -11.95 14.25 25.88
C MET A 46 -11.00 13.99 27.06
N VAL A 47 -9.83 14.64 27.09
CA VAL A 47 -8.78 14.41 28.09
C VAL A 47 -8.44 15.75 28.75
N ASP A 48 -8.81 15.89 30.02
CA ASP A 48 -8.56 17.12 30.78
C ASP A 48 -7.14 17.20 31.37
N ASP A 49 -6.44 16.07 31.46
CA ASP A 49 -5.10 15.97 32.06
C ASP A 49 -4.00 16.02 30.98
N GLU A 50 -3.28 17.14 30.94
CA GLU A 50 -2.17 17.37 30.02
C GLU A 50 -1.04 16.35 30.19
N MET A 51 -0.81 15.85 31.42
CA MET A 51 0.22 14.83 31.67
C MET A 51 -0.13 13.48 31.04
N LEU A 52 -1.42 13.15 30.94
CA LEU A 52 -1.85 11.93 30.24
C LEU A 52 -1.61 12.04 28.73
N ILE A 53 -1.86 13.23 28.15
CA ILE A 53 -1.60 13.48 26.74
C ILE A 53 -0.10 13.37 26.43
N ASP A 54 0.74 13.95 27.29
CA ASP A 54 2.20 13.84 27.19
C ASP A 54 2.67 12.38 27.28
N LEU A 55 2.11 11.60 28.20
CA LEU A 55 2.42 10.18 28.34
C LEU A 55 2.05 9.40 27.07
N VAL A 56 0.86 9.64 26.51
CA VAL A 56 0.45 8.97 25.26
C VAL A 56 1.37 9.35 24.10
N GLU A 57 1.78 10.62 24.00
CA GLU A 57 2.75 11.03 22.99
C GLU A 57 4.07 10.26 23.15
N MET A 58 4.60 10.18 24.37
CA MET A 58 5.82 9.41 24.64
C MET A 58 5.68 7.95 24.21
N GLU A 59 4.59 7.27 24.58
CA GLU A 59 4.35 5.87 24.19
C GLU A 59 4.29 5.70 22.66
N VAL A 60 3.69 6.65 21.95
CA VAL A 60 3.64 6.63 20.47
C VAL A 60 5.03 6.82 19.87
N ARG A 61 5.84 7.74 20.40
CA ARG A 61 7.22 7.98 19.94
C ARG A 61 8.13 6.77 20.19
N GLU A 62 8.01 6.14 21.34
CA GLU A 62 8.71 4.89 21.65
C GLU A 62 8.30 3.77 20.69
N LEU A 63 7.01 3.66 20.37
CA LEU A 63 6.50 2.67 19.44
C LEU A 63 6.99 2.90 18.01
N LEU A 64 7.04 4.15 17.54
CA LEU A 64 7.63 4.51 16.25
C LEU A 64 9.11 4.14 16.20
N SER A 65 9.87 4.49 17.25
CA SER A 65 11.30 4.17 17.36
C SER A 65 11.56 2.67 17.38
N LYS A 66 10.71 1.90 18.08
CA LYS A 66 10.77 0.43 18.12
C LYS A 66 10.67 -0.20 16.73
N TYR A 67 9.89 0.40 15.84
CA TYR A 67 9.72 -0.06 14.45
C TYR A 67 10.55 0.76 13.45
N GLU A 68 11.66 1.35 13.91
CA GLU A 68 12.68 2.02 13.10
C GLU A 68 12.19 3.25 12.32
N PHE A 69 11.11 3.89 12.78
CA PHE A 69 10.79 5.26 12.41
C PHE A 69 11.54 6.23 13.33
N PRO A 70 11.84 7.47 12.88
CA PRO A 70 12.51 8.47 13.70
C PRO A 70 11.52 9.06 14.72
N GLY A 71 11.16 8.30 15.76
CA GLY A 71 10.08 8.63 16.69
C GLY A 71 10.25 9.99 17.39
N ASP A 72 11.48 10.43 17.63
CA ASP A 72 11.77 11.75 18.20
C ASP A 72 11.57 12.90 17.20
N ASP A 73 11.78 12.66 15.90
CA ASP A 73 11.71 13.69 14.86
C ASP A 73 10.33 13.77 14.19
N VAL A 74 9.52 12.70 14.27
CA VAL A 74 8.17 12.67 13.69
C VAL A 74 7.30 13.77 14.31
N PRO A 75 6.64 14.61 13.49
CA PRO A 75 5.69 15.60 13.99
C PRO A 75 4.49 14.92 14.64
N VAL A 76 4.13 15.38 15.83
CA VAL A 76 2.95 14.94 16.58
C VAL A 76 2.05 16.14 16.82
N ILE A 77 0.87 16.11 16.21
CA ILE A 77 -0.11 17.20 16.30
C ILE A 77 -1.24 16.75 17.22
N ARG A 78 -1.55 17.58 18.20
CA ARG A 78 -2.58 17.32 19.23
C ARG A 78 -3.85 18.07 18.86
N GLY A 79 -4.99 17.39 18.83
CA GLY A 79 -6.23 18.06 18.45
C GLY A 79 -7.50 17.24 18.58
N SER A 80 -8.57 17.83 18.04
CA SER A 80 -9.89 17.19 17.93
C SER A 80 -10.43 17.32 16.51
N ALA A 81 -10.39 16.22 15.77
CA ALA A 81 -11.00 16.17 14.45
C ALA A 81 -12.52 16.38 14.53
N LEU A 82 -13.17 16.00 15.65
CA LEU A 82 -14.60 16.20 15.83
C LEU A 82 -14.96 17.67 15.98
N LYS A 83 -14.23 18.42 16.83
CA LYS A 83 -14.45 19.86 17.00
C LYS A 83 -14.22 20.64 15.70
N ALA A 84 -13.21 20.25 14.92
CA ALA A 84 -13.01 20.80 13.59
C ALA A 84 -14.21 20.50 12.67
N LEU A 85 -14.70 19.26 12.64
CA LEU A 85 -15.80 18.86 11.76
C LEU A 85 -17.16 19.48 12.14
N GLU A 86 -17.43 19.65 13.43
CA GLU A 86 -18.69 20.21 13.95
C GLU A 86 -18.72 21.75 13.95
N SER A 87 -17.58 22.40 13.70
CA SER A 87 -17.50 23.87 13.69
C SER A 87 -18.43 24.45 12.62
N SER A 88 -19.26 25.40 13.02
CA SER A 88 -20.12 26.18 12.14
C SER A 88 -19.44 27.45 11.60
N SER A 89 -18.16 27.64 11.96
CA SER A 89 -17.38 28.78 11.47
C SER A 89 -17.21 28.71 9.96
N THR A 90 -17.16 29.88 9.32
CA THR A 90 -16.76 30.00 7.92
C THR A 90 -15.40 30.69 7.79
N ASP A 91 -14.83 31.12 8.91
CA ASP A 91 -13.49 31.68 9.00
C ASP A 91 -12.48 30.54 8.98
N PRO A 92 -11.62 30.43 7.95
CA PRO A 92 -10.58 29.42 7.91
C PRO A 92 -9.66 29.48 9.12
N ASP A 93 -9.45 30.66 9.72
CA ASP A 93 -8.55 30.90 10.86
C ASP A 93 -9.20 30.66 12.23
N ALA A 94 -10.40 30.08 12.24
CA ALA A 94 -11.07 29.73 13.49
C ALA A 94 -10.27 28.71 14.33
N PRO A 95 -10.23 28.86 15.67
CA PRO A 95 -9.45 27.99 16.55
C PRO A 95 -9.76 26.50 16.41
N GLU A 96 -11.00 26.14 16.08
CA GLU A 96 -11.43 24.77 15.88
C GLU A 96 -10.69 24.08 14.72
N TYR A 97 -10.20 24.85 13.74
CA TYR A 97 -9.47 24.34 12.58
C TYR A 97 -7.95 24.33 12.78
N ALA A 98 -7.44 24.93 13.86
CA ALA A 98 -6.00 25.15 14.06
C ALA A 98 -5.20 23.83 14.01
N SER A 99 -5.65 22.81 14.74
CA SER A 99 -4.97 21.50 14.77
C SER A 99 -4.97 20.78 13.41
N ILE A 100 -6.00 20.98 12.58
CA ILE A 100 -6.04 20.39 11.23
C ILE A 100 -5.10 21.14 10.29
N LYS A 101 -5.03 22.47 10.41
CA LYS A 101 -4.07 23.28 9.65
C LYS A 101 -2.63 22.90 10.00
N GLU A 102 -2.30 22.82 11.29
CA GLU A 102 -0.99 22.40 11.76
C GLU A 102 -0.64 20.98 11.27
N LEU A 103 -1.61 20.06 11.27
CA LEU A 103 -1.43 18.72 10.71
C LEU A 103 -1.10 18.77 9.21
N MET A 104 -1.78 19.61 8.43
CA MET A 104 -1.50 19.74 6.99
C MET A 104 -0.17 20.45 6.73
N GLU A 105 0.20 21.46 7.52
CA GLU A 105 1.52 22.10 7.45
C GLU A 105 2.65 21.12 7.77
N ALA A 106 2.45 20.25 8.76
CA ALA A 106 3.39 19.18 9.08
C ALA A 106 3.49 18.15 7.94
N VAL A 107 2.37 17.79 7.32
CA VAL A 107 2.37 16.92 6.12
C VAL A 107 3.15 17.57 4.98
N ASP A 108 2.89 18.83 4.67
CA ASP A 108 3.54 19.56 3.57
C ASP A 108 5.05 19.73 3.80
N SER A 109 5.48 19.90 5.06
CA SER A 109 6.89 20.16 5.40
C SER A 109 7.70 18.89 5.69
N TYR A 110 7.08 17.85 6.25
CA TYR A 110 7.78 16.66 6.74
C TYR A 110 7.71 15.49 5.76
N ILE A 111 6.60 15.32 5.04
CA ILE A 111 6.49 14.23 4.06
C ILE A 111 7.17 14.70 2.76
N PRO A 112 8.31 14.10 2.38
CA PRO A 112 9.00 14.53 1.18
C PRO A 112 8.09 14.30 -0.03
N THR A 113 8.08 15.25 -0.96
CA THR A 113 7.45 15.01 -2.25
C THR A 113 8.20 13.86 -2.91
N PRO A 114 7.55 12.71 -3.16
CA PRO A 114 8.23 11.56 -3.72
C PRO A 114 8.77 11.92 -5.11
N GLU A 115 10.01 11.51 -5.38
CA GLU A 115 10.50 11.51 -6.76
C GLU A 115 9.65 10.52 -7.55
N ARG A 116 8.75 11.08 -8.37
CA ARG A 116 7.90 10.27 -9.24
C ARG A 116 8.81 9.57 -10.25
N ASP A 117 8.72 8.25 -10.30
CA ASP A 117 9.46 7.37 -11.20
C ASP A 117 9.03 7.51 -12.68
N VAL A 118 8.90 8.72 -13.19
CA VAL A 118 8.36 9.03 -14.52
C VAL A 118 9.23 8.55 -15.66
N ASP A 119 10.53 8.39 -15.42
CA ASP A 119 11.49 7.91 -16.42
C ASP A 119 11.52 6.37 -16.52
N LYS A 120 10.88 5.66 -15.59
CA LYS A 120 10.77 4.20 -15.63
C LYS A 120 9.69 3.75 -16.64
N PRO A 121 9.75 2.50 -17.14
CA PRO A 121 8.67 1.95 -17.96
C PRO A 121 7.32 2.00 -17.24
N PHE A 122 6.30 2.50 -17.94
CA PHE A 122 4.92 2.61 -17.43
C PHE A 122 4.43 1.32 -16.78
N LEU A 123 3.84 1.44 -15.60
CA LEU A 123 3.14 0.36 -14.91
C LEU A 123 2.00 0.95 -14.06
N MET A 124 0.79 0.42 -14.25
CA MET A 124 -0.39 0.75 -13.46
C MET A 124 -1.12 -0.54 -13.06
N PRO A 125 -1.17 -0.89 -11.77
CA PRO A 125 -2.00 -1.99 -11.28
C PRO A 125 -3.48 -1.66 -11.45
N ILE A 126 -4.28 -2.63 -11.87
CA ILE A 126 -5.73 -2.46 -12.00
C ILE A 126 -6.39 -2.67 -10.63
N GLU A 127 -7.17 -1.68 -10.21
CA GLU A 127 -7.94 -1.67 -8.97
C GLU A 127 -9.43 -1.93 -9.22
N ASP A 128 -9.99 -1.32 -10.26
CA ASP A 128 -11.38 -1.51 -10.67
C ASP A 128 -11.57 -1.31 -12.18
N VAL A 129 -12.64 -1.89 -12.73
CA VAL A 129 -12.93 -1.93 -14.17
C VAL A 129 -14.39 -1.56 -14.45
N PHE A 130 -14.58 -0.56 -15.29
CA PHE A 130 -15.88 -0.03 -15.68
C PHE A 130 -16.11 -0.16 -17.18
N GLY A 131 -17.30 -0.60 -17.57
CA GLY A 131 -17.77 -0.49 -18.96
C GLY A 131 -18.51 0.83 -19.16
N ILE A 132 -18.06 1.67 -20.09
CA ILE A 132 -18.78 2.87 -20.49
C ILE A 132 -19.48 2.62 -21.82
N LYS A 133 -20.81 2.55 -21.78
CA LYS A 133 -21.64 2.32 -22.96
C LYS A 133 -21.31 3.34 -24.07
N GLY A 134 -20.84 2.83 -25.21
CA GLY A 134 -20.50 3.63 -26.38
C GLY A 134 -19.13 4.30 -26.36
N ARG A 135 -18.33 4.19 -25.29
CA ARG A 135 -16.94 4.68 -25.24
C ARG A 135 -15.91 3.54 -25.17
N GLY A 136 -16.20 2.48 -24.43
CA GLY A 136 -15.29 1.34 -24.25
C GLY A 136 -15.13 0.96 -22.78
N THR A 137 -14.03 0.27 -22.47
CA THR A 137 -13.74 -0.23 -21.14
C THR A 137 -12.69 0.63 -20.46
N VAL A 138 -12.91 1.00 -19.20
CA VAL A 138 -12.02 1.82 -18.39
C VAL A 138 -11.42 0.97 -17.28
N ALA A 139 -10.09 0.91 -17.23
CA ALA A 139 -9.36 0.35 -16.10
C ALA A 139 -8.88 1.51 -15.21
N THR A 140 -9.10 1.39 -13.90
CA THR A 140 -8.70 2.40 -12.92
C THR A 140 -7.59 1.88 -12.01
N GLY A 141 -6.73 2.79 -11.57
CA GLY A 141 -5.69 2.50 -10.59
C GLY A 141 -4.72 3.66 -10.42
N ARG A 142 -3.82 3.53 -9.44
CA ARG A 142 -2.67 4.42 -9.27
C ARG A 142 -1.55 4.03 -10.23
N ILE A 143 -1.01 4.98 -10.99
CA ILE A 143 0.18 4.72 -11.80
C ILE A 143 1.36 4.55 -10.83
N GLU A 144 1.94 3.35 -10.79
CA GLU A 144 3.07 3.02 -9.91
C GLU A 144 4.35 3.72 -10.39
N ARG A 145 4.58 3.71 -11.70
CA ARG A 145 5.75 4.32 -12.34
C ARG A 145 5.52 4.63 -13.81
N GLY A 146 6.39 5.47 -14.36
CA GLY A 146 6.38 5.91 -15.75
C GLY A 146 5.29 6.92 -16.08
N ILE A 147 5.10 7.12 -17.39
CA ILE A 147 4.07 7.99 -17.97
C ILE A 147 3.29 7.18 -19.00
N VAL A 148 1.99 7.40 -19.09
CA VAL A 148 1.14 6.92 -20.19
C VAL A 148 0.43 8.09 -20.84
N LYS A 149 0.41 8.10 -22.17
CA LYS A 149 -0.29 9.13 -22.96
C LYS A 149 -1.45 8.55 -23.73
N THR A 150 -2.39 9.42 -24.08
CA THR A 150 -3.43 9.04 -25.05
C THR A 150 -2.79 8.63 -26.38
N SER A 151 -3.32 7.56 -26.98
CA SER A 151 -2.83 6.87 -28.18
C SER A 151 -1.58 5.99 -28.00
N GLU A 152 -1.04 5.87 -26.78
CA GLU A 152 0.03 4.90 -26.53
C GLU A 152 -0.47 3.46 -26.43
N THR A 153 0.44 2.53 -26.72
CA THR A 153 0.18 1.10 -26.59
C THR A 153 0.72 0.60 -25.26
N VAL A 154 -0.13 -0.11 -24.53
CA VAL A 154 0.19 -0.79 -23.26
C VAL A 154 -0.08 -2.28 -23.42
N GLU A 155 0.46 -3.08 -22.52
CA GLU A 155 0.25 -4.52 -22.46
C GLU A 155 -0.47 -4.88 -21.17
N LEU A 156 -1.49 -5.74 -21.28
CA LEU A 156 -2.17 -6.31 -20.14
C LEU A 156 -1.43 -7.56 -19.68
N VAL A 157 -1.04 -7.61 -18.40
CA VAL A 157 -0.23 -8.69 -17.83
C VAL A 157 -0.86 -9.22 -16.54
N GLY A 158 -0.85 -10.54 -16.37
CA GLY A 158 -1.24 -11.24 -15.13
C GLY A 158 -2.57 -11.99 -15.22
N ILE A 159 -2.78 -12.86 -14.24
CA ILE A 159 -3.93 -13.74 -14.06
C ILE A 159 -4.18 -14.60 -15.30
N HIS A 160 -5.27 -14.35 -16.03
CA HIS A 160 -5.64 -15.07 -17.24
C HIS A 160 -5.41 -14.23 -18.52
N ALA A 161 -4.74 -13.09 -18.39
CA ALA A 161 -4.47 -12.21 -19.52
C ALA A 161 -3.61 -12.91 -20.56
N LYS A 162 -4.12 -12.99 -21.79
CA LYS A 162 -3.26 -13.22 -22.95
C LYS A 162 -2.55 -11.90 -23.22
N SER A 163 -1.25 -11.86 -22.95
CA SER A 163 -0.37 -10.73 -23.28
C SER A 163 -0.69 -10.22 -24.69
N ARG A 164 -1.31 -9.04 -24.77
CA ARG A 164 -1.70 -8.42 -26.03
C ARG A 164 -1.58 -6.90 -25.92
N PRO A 165 -1.22 -6.23 -27.01
CA PRO A 165 -1.19 -4.78 -27.05
C PRO A 165 -2.62 -4.22 -26.99
N LEU A 166 -2.82 -3.22 -26.15
CA LEU A 166 -4.03 -2.42 -26.02
C LEU A 166 -3.68 -0.96 -26.27
N VAL A 167 -4.57 -0.22 -26.91
CA VAL A 167 -4.36 1.22 -27.15
C VAL A 167 -5.13 2.02 -26.12
N VAL A 168 -4.43 2.90 -25.41
CA VAL A 168 -5.03 3.89 -24.51
C VAL A 168 -5.66 4.97 -25.37
N THR A 169 -6.97 5.15 -25.26
CA THR A 169 -7.74 6.14 -26.03
C THR A 169 -8.19 7.34 -25.21
N GLY A 170 -7.94 7.32 -23.90
CA GLY A 170 -8.15 8.46 -23.03
C GLY A 170 -7.56 8.21 -21.65
N VAL A 171 -7.12 9.29 -21.03
CA VAL A 171 -6.67 9.32 -19.64
C VAL A 171 -7.58 10.30 -18.89
N GLU A 172 -8.20 9.85 -17.81
CA GLU A 172 -9.08 10.69 -17.00
C GLU A 172 -8.72 10.64 -15.51
N MET A 173 -8.80 11.78 -14.82
CA MET A 173 -8.68 11.88 -13.36
C MET A 173 -9.81 12.79 -12.84
N PHE A 174 -10.62 12.32 -11.89
CA PHE A 174 -11.72 13.09 -11.29
C PHE A 174 -12.63 13.82 -12.29
N LYS A 175 -13.08 13.11 -13.35
CA LYS A 175 -13.92 13.65 -14.46
C LYS A 175 -13.25 14.72 -15.32
N LYS A 176 -11.92 14.87 -15.25
CA LYS A 176 -11.12 15.71 -16.13
C LYS A 176 -10.32 14.83 -17.08
N THR A 177 -10.35 15.17 -18.36
CA THR A 177 -9.48 14.55 -19.37
C THR A 177 -8.07 15.13 -19.24
N LEU A 178 -7.08 14.25 -19.29
CA LEU A 178 -5.66 14.58 -19.23
C LEU A 178 -4.98 14.18 -20.55
N ASP A 179 -3.93 14.91 -20.92
CA ASP A 179 -3.10 14.53 -22.08
C ASP A 179 -2.24 13.29 -21.76
N GLU A 180 -1.80 13.18 -20.51
CA GLU A 180 -1.00 12.09 -19.98
C GLU A 180 -1.30 11.83 -18.50
N GLY A 181 -1.08 10.60 -18.06
CA GLY A 181 -1.05 10.21 -16.65
C GLY A 181 0.39 9.90 -16.24
N ARG A 182 0.78 10.32 -15.04
CA ARG A 182 2.14 10.17 -14.52
C ARG A 182 2.14 9.33 -13.25
N ALA A 183 3.29 8.75 -12.91
CA ALA A 183 3.49 8.08 -11.63
C ALA A 183 2.92 8.90 -10.45
N GLY A 184 2.19 8.23 -9.56
CA GLY A 184 1.48 8.79 -8.43
C GLY A 184 0.02 9.20 -8.70
N ASP A 185 -0.36 9.38 -9.98
CA ASP A 185 -1.71 9.78 -10.37
C ASP A 185 -2.71 8.62 -10.25
N ASN A 186 -3.89 8.90 -9.68
CA ASN A 186 -5.04 7.99 -9.69
C ASN A 186 -5.88 8.26 -10.93
N VAL A 187 -5.81 7.39 -11.93
CA VAL A 187 -6.43 7.62 -13.25
C VAL A 187 -7.38 6.51 -13.67
N GLY A 188 -8.28 6.84 -14.58
CA GLY A 188 -8.98 5.88 -15.43
C GLY A 188 -8.40 5.91 -16.84
N LEU A 189 -7.99 4.76 -17.34
CA LEU A 189 -7.52 4.58 -18.72
C LEU A 189 -8.61 3.95 -19.56
N LEU A 190 -9.08 4.67 -20.59
CA LEU A 190 -10.04 4.15 -21.57
C LEU A 190 -9.29 3.31 -22.61
N LEU A 191 -9.59 2.02 -22.68
CA LEU A 191 -8.89 1.05 -23.52
C LEU A 191 -9.74 0.64 -24.71
N ARG A 192 -9.12 0.61 -25.90
CA ARG A 192 -9.75 0.14 -27.14
C ARG A 192 -9.48 -1.34 -27.37
N GLY A 193 -10.50 -2.06 -27.84
CA GLY A 193 -10.37 -3.46 -28.28
C GLY A 193 -10.33 -4.46 -27.15
N ILE A 194 -10.92 -4.13 -26.00
CA ILE A 194 -11.05 -5.03 -24.85
C ILE A 194 -12.41 -4.87 -24.20
N GLU A 195 -13.05 -6.00 -23.91
CA GLU A 195 -14.31 -6.04 -23.17
C GLU A 195 -14.06 -6.01 -21.66
N ARG A 196 -15.10 -5.66 -20.89
CA ARG A 196 -14.99 -5.52 -19.44
C ARG A 196 -14.57 -6.82 -18.77
N GLU A 197 -15.09 -7.93 -19.28
CA GLU A 197 -14.90 -9.29 -18.78
C GLU A 197 -13.48 -9.82 -19.01
N GLU A 198 -12.71 -9.18 -19.88
CA GLU A 198 -11.30 -9.51 -20.14
C GLU A 198 -10.33 -8.77 -19.20
N LEU A 199 -10.84 -7.79 -18.44
CA LEU A 199 -10.08 -7.00 -17.48
C LEU A 199 -10.56 -7.30 -16.06
N GLU A 200 -9.60 -7.51 -15.16
CA GLU A 200 -9.91 -7.78 -13.76
C GLU A 200 -8.87 -7.17 -12.83
N ARG A 201 -9.30 -6.90 -11.60
CA ARG A 201 -8.43 -6.45 -10.52
C ARG A 201 -7.31 -7.48 -10.30
N GLY A 202 -6.09 -6.99 -10.16
CA GLY A 202 -4.90 -7.82 -9.99
C GLY A 202 -4.04 -8.01 -11.24
N GLN A 203 -4.60 -7.70 -12.41
CA GLN A 203 -3.81 -7.48 -13.60
C GLN A 203 -3.08 -6.13 -13.52
N VAL A 204 -2.10 -5.93 -14.40
CA VAL A 204 -1.42 -4.64 -14.57
C VAL A 204 -1.46 -4.22 -16.04
N LEU A 205 -1.53 -2.92 -16.27
CA LEU A 205 -1.22 -2.32 -17.56
C LEU A 205 0.24 -1.85 -17.51
N ALA A 206 1.07 -2.31 -18.42
CA ALA A 206 2.48 -1.98 -18.44
C ALA A 206 2.96 -1.57 -19.83
N LYS A 207 4.10 -0.91 -19.91
CA LYS A 207 4.81 -0.72 -21.19
C LYS A 207 5.11 -2.11 -21.78
N THR A 208 4.83 -2.29 -23.07
CA THR A 208 4.99 -3.59 -23.73
C THR A 208 6.39 -4.18 -23.51
N GLY A 209 6.43 -5.44 -23.06
CA GLY A 209 7.65 -6.20 -22.78
C GLY A 209 8.40 -5.79 -21.51
N SER A 210 7.91 -4.81 -20.75
CA SER A 210 8.60 -4.33 -19.53
C SER A 210 8.39 -5.21 -18.31
N VAL A 211 7.27 -5.94 -18.25
CA VAL A 211 6.94 -6.86 -17.16
C VAL A 211 6.45 -8.18 -17.74
N LYS A 212 6.82 -9.28 -17.10
CA LYS A 212 6.40 -10.63 -17.50
C LYS A 212 5.56 -11.26 -16.39
N PRO A 213 4.54 -12.07 -16.74
CA PRO A 213 3.83 -12.85 -15.76
C PRO A 213 4.72 -14.00 -15.29
N GLY A 214 4.70 -14.28 -13.98
CA GLY A 214 5.42 -15.39 -13.38
C GLY A 214 4.62 -16.02 -12.25
N THR A 215 4.92 -17.28 -11.95
CA THR A 215 4.32 -18.03 -10.83
C THR A 215 5.32 -18.38 -9.76
N LYS A 216 6.62 -18.34 -10.05
CA LYS A 216 7.66 -18.79 -9.13
C LYS A 216 8.68 -17.71 -8.86
N PHE A 217 9.05 -17.59 -7.59
CA PHE A 217 10.08 -16.66 -7.15
C PHE A 217 10.67 -17.11 -5.83
N LYS A 218 11.86 -16.60 -5.53
CA LYS A 218 12.44 -16.62 -4.19
C LYS A 218 12.18 -15.30 -3.50
N ALA A 219 12.00 -15.35 -2.20
CA ALA A 219 11.75 -14.16 -1.39
C ALA A 219 12.42 -14.26 -0.02
N GLU A 220 12.77 -13.10 0.50
CA GLU A 220 13.06 -12.92 1.91
C GLU A 220 11.78 -12.46 2.60
N VAL A 221 11.44 -13.11 3.72
CA VAL A 221 10.18 -12.92 4.42
C VAL A 221 10.42 -12.79 5.91
N TYR A 222 9.82 -11.76 6.50
CA TYR A 222 9.60 -11.64 7.93
C TYR A 222 8.24 -12.22 8.29
N VAL A 223 8.20 -13.17 9.23
CA VAL A 223 6.95 -13.74 9.74
C VAL A 223 6.54 -12.95 10.97
N LEU A 224 5.34 -12.37 10.95
CA LEU A 224 4.86 -11.56 12.08
C LEU A 224 4.73 -12.43 13.34
N SER A 225 5.21 -11.89 14.45
CA SER A 225 5.02 -12.48 15.78
C SER A 225 3.56 -12.39 16.23
N LYS A 226 3.22 -13.11 17.30
CA LYS A 226 1.88 -13.07 17.92
C LYS A 226 1.55 -11.65 18.38
N GLU A 227 2.51 -10.96 18.96
CA GLU A 227 2.35 -9.60 19.51
C GLU A 227 2.06 -8.56 18.43
N GLU A 228 2.42 -8.87 17.18
CA GLU A 228 2.21 -8.03 16.00
C GLU A 228 0.96 -8.41 15.20
N GLY A 229 0.11 -9.29 15.74
CA GLY A 229 -1.11 -9.76 15.07
C GLY A 229 -0.89 -10.91 14.10
N GLY A 230 0.31 -11.49 14.06
CA GLY A 230 0.66 -12.64 13.25
C GLY A 230 0.19 -13.97 13.84
N ARG A 231 0.88 -15.05 13.48
CA ARG A 231 0.51 -16.40 13.92
C ARG A 231 0.90 -16.63 15.38
N HIS A 232 0.12 -17.47 16.06
CA HIS A 232 0.47 -17.99 17.39
C HIS A 232 1.33 -19.25 17.32
N THR A 233 1.30 -19.96 16.19
CA THR A 233 1.94 -21.25 16.01
C THR A 233 2.79 -21.25 14.74
N PRO A 234 3.86 -22.06 14.71
CA PRO A 234 4.68 -22.20 13.50
C PRO A 234 3.86 -22.72 12.33
N PHE A 235 4.40 -22.51 11.12
CA PHE A 235 3.93 -23.20 9.93
C PHE A 235 5.03 -24.11 9.37
N TYR A 236 4.58 -25.11 8.61
CA TYR A 236 5.41 -26.21 8.13
C TYR A 236 5.44 -26.23 6.60
N ALA A 237 6.26 -27.11 6.04
CA ALA A 237 6.23 -27.41 4.61
C ALA A 237 4.81 -27.78 4.15
N GLY A 238 4.41 -27.26 2.97
CA GLY A 238 3.06 -27.44 2.43
C GLY A 238 2.07 -26.35 2.86
N TYR A 239 2.52 -25.34 3.61
CA TYR A 239 1.73 -24.16 3.91
C TYR A 239 1.32 -23.41 2.62
N ARG A 240 0.03 -23.06 2.52
CA ARG A 240 -0.58 -22.44 1.34
C ARG A 240 -1.37 -21.17 1.67
N PRO A 241 -0.69 -20.06 2.02
CA PRO A 241 -1.35 -18.78 2.30
C PRO A 241 -1.75 -18.05 1.01
N GLN A 242 -2.39 -16.89 1.20
CA GLN A 242 -2.59 -15.89 0.16
C GLN A 242 -1.41 -14.91 0.13
N PHE A 243 -0.95 -14.55 -1.05
CA PHE A 243 0.07 -13.54 -1.28
C PHE A 243 -0.62 -12.30 -1.84
N TYR A 244 -0.56 -11.20 -1.10
CA TYR A 244 -1.05 -9.91 -1.54
C TYR A 244 0.03 -9.19 -2.33
N LEU A 245 -0.12 -9.18 -3.66
CA LEU A 245 0.77 -8.55 -4.62
C LEU A 245 0.02 -7.39 -5.28
N ARG A 246 0.47 -6.15 -5.03
CA ARG A 246 -0.17 -4.91 -5.50
C ARG A 246 -1.66 -4.84 -5.13
N THR A 247 -2.55 -5.26 -6.01
CA THR A 247 -4.00 -5.17 -5.86
C THR A 247 -4.69 -6.52 -5.70
N THR A 248 -3.95 -7.64 -5.76
CA THR A 248 -4.53 -9.00 -5.76
C THR A 248 -4.01 -9.89 -4.65
N ASP A 249 -4.91 -10.74 -4.15
CA ASP A 249 -4.59 -11.87 -3.28
C ASP A 249 -4.54 -13.14 -4.16
N VAL A 250 -3.38 -13.79 -4.22
CA VAL A 250 -3.19 -15.04 -4.97
C VAL A 250 -2.68 -16.15 -4.05
N THR A 251 -3.32 -17.30 -4.07
CA THR A 251 -2.85 -18.45 -3.28
C THR A 251 -1.51 -18.94 -3.82
N GLY A 252 -0.57 -19.23 -2.94
CA GLY A 252 0.71 -19.83 -3.31
C GLY A 252 1.14 -20.90 -2.33
N ALA A 253 1.99 -21.81 -2.76
CA ALA A 253 2.65 -22.79 -1.90
C ALA A 253 4.03 -22.28 -1.50
N ILE A 254 4.34 -22.39 -0.21
CA ILE A 254 5.67 -22.09 0.33
C ILE A 254 6.48 -23.38 0.42
N LYS A 255 7.69 -23.33 -0.13
CA LYS A 255 8.71 -24.36 0.04
C LYS A 255 9.83 -23.80 0.90
N LEU A 256 10.07 -24.50 2.00
CA LEU A 256 11.09 -24.16 3.00
C LEU A 256 12.49 -24.52 2.49
N PRO A 257 13.54 -23.83 2.96
CA PRO A 257 14.92 -24.23 2.71
C PRO A 257 15.21 -25.65 3.17
N ALA A 258 16.18 -26.30 2.54
CA ALA A 258 16.60 -27.64 2.92
C ALA A 258 17.06 -27.68 4.39
N GLY A 259 16.51 -28.60 5.18
CA GLY A 259 16.81 -28.74 6.61
C GLY A 259 15.97 -27.87 7.55
N VAL A 260 15.09 -27.01 7.03
CA VAL A 260 14.13 -26.23 7.84
C VAL A 260 12.79 -26.98 7.88
N GLU A 261 12.42 -27.48 9.05
CA GLU A 261 11.16 -28.22 9.24
C GLU A 261 9.95 -27.30 9.49
N MET A 262 10.19 -26.18 10.17
CA MET A 262 9.16 -25.23 10.56
C MET A 262 9.72 -23.81 10.62
N ILE A 263 8.84 -22.81 10.46
CA ILE A 263 9.16 -21.39 10.65
C ILE A 263 8.34 -20.85 11.81
N MET A 264 9.01 -20.17 12.75
CA MET A 264 8.37 -19.59 13.91
C MET A 264 7.88 -18.16 13.63
N PRO A 265 6.78 -17.73 14.29
CA PRO A 265 6.42 -16.32 14.34
C PRO A 265 7.60 -15.48 14.88
N GLY A 266 7.97 -14.40 14.18
CA GLY A 266 9.12 -13.54 14.49
C GLY A 266 10.39 -13.85 13.68
N ASP A 267 10.43 -14.94 12.91
CA ASP A 267 11.61 -15.30 12.11
C ASP A 267 11.74 -14.48 10.83
N ASN A 268 13.00 -14.27 10.41
CA ASN A 268 13.36 -13.85 9.05
C ASN A 268 13.86 -15.07 8.28
N VAL A 269 13.24 -15.36 7.13
CA VAL A 269 13.52 -16.58 6.36
C VAL A 269 13.57 -16.32 4.87
N ASN A 270 14.38 -17.11 4.18
CA ASN A 270 14.31 -17.22 2.72
C ASN A 270 13.33 -18.33 2.36
N ILE A 271 12.43 -18.07 1.42
CA ILE A 271 11.45 -19.05 0.95
C ILE A 271 11.39 -19.10 -0.58
N ASP A 272 11.04 -20.26 -1.10
CA ASP A 272 10.63 -20.43 -2.49
C ASP A 272 9.09 -20.43 -2.54
N VAL A 273 8.51 -19.64 -3.44
CA VAL A 273 7.05 -19.52 -3.60
C VAL A 273 6.63 -20.01 -4.98
N GLU A 274 5.52 -20.75 -5.03
CA GLU A 274 4.83 -21.12 -6.27
C GLU A 274 3.35 -20.72 -6.19
N LEU A 275 2.98 -19.68 -6.94
CA LEU A 275 1.62 -19.16 -7.08
C LEU A 275 0.78 -20.08 -7.97
N ILE A 276 -0.51 -20.24 -7.63
CA ILE A 276 -1.43 -21.05 -8.45
C ILE A 276 -1.81 -20.37 -9.77
N THR A 277 -1.57 -19.06 -9.85
CA THR A 277 -1.96 -18.21 -10.98
C THR A 277 -0.80 -17.27 -11.33
N PRO A 278 -0.45 -17.10 -12.62
CA PRO A 278 0.61 -16.17 -13.02
C PRO A 278 0.26 -14.73 -12.67
N ILE A 279 1.15 -14.01 -12.00
CA ILE A 279 0.96 -12.59 -11.68
C ILE A 279 2.13 -11.78 -12.26
N ALA A 280 1.91 -10.50 -12.55
CA ALA A 280 2.99 -9.58 -12.86
C ALA A 280 3.91 -9.43 -11.64
N ILE A 281 5.07 -10.09 -11.69
CA ILE A 281 6.05 -10.13 -10.60
C ILE A 281 7.41 -9.61 -11.07
N GLU A 282 8.11 -8.89 -10.19
CA GLU A 282 9.42 -8.31 -10.46
C GLU A 282 10.36 -8.49 -9.28
N GLN A 283 11.66 -8.56 -9.55
CA GLN A 283 12.67 -8.53 -8.49
C GLN A 283 12.60 -7.21 -7.72
N GLY A 284 12.69 -7.28 -6.40
CA GLY A 284 12.53 -6.14 -5.49
C GLY A 284 11.07 -5.82 -5.15
N GLN A 285 10.09 -6.48 -5.78
CA GLN A 285 8.68 -6.24 -5.48
C GLN A 285 8.33 -6.76 -4.09
N ARG A 286 7.69 -5.91 -3.28
CA ARG A 286 7.18 -6.24 -1.95
C ARG A 286 5.82 -6.91 -2.02
N PHE A 287 5.53 -7.74 -1.02
CA PHE A 287 4.25 -8.42 -0.86
C PHE A 287 3.94 -8.68 0.62
N ALA A 288 2.67 -8.93 0.91
CA ALA A 288 2.24 -9.43 2.22
C ALA A 288 1.75 -10.88 2.10
N ILE A 289 1.97 -11.68 3.14
CA ILE A 289 1.42 -13.03 3.27
C ILE A 289 0.20 -12.94 4.19
N ARG A 290 -0.92 -13.49 3.76
CA ARG A 290 -2.20 -13.38 4.47
C ARG A 290 -2.86 -14.74 4.66
N GLU A 291 -3.52 -14.90 5.80
CA GLU A 291 -4.31 -16.07 6.17
C GLU A 291 -5.59 -15.61 6.86
N GLY A 292 -6.75 -16.09 6.40
CA GLY A 292 -8.04 -15.73 7.01
C GLY A 292 -8.33 -14.23 7.01
N GLY A 293 -7.72 -13.46 6.10
CA GLY A 293 -7.83 -12.01 6.03
C GLY A 293 -6.80 -11.23 6.86
N HIS A 294 -6.04 -11.90 7.73
CA HIS A 294 -5.00 -11.30 8.57
C HIS A 294 -3.62 -11.38 7.90
N THR A 295 -2.77 -10.38 8.12
CA THR A 295 -1.38 -10.40 7.64
C THR A 295 -0.52 -11.21 8.59
N VAL A 296 0.16 -12.23 8.07
CA VAL A 296 0.99 -13.17 8.84
C VAL A 296 2.47 -13.10 8.45
N GLY A 297 2.79 -12.47 7.33
CA GLY A 297 4.15 -12.25 6.87
C GLY A 297 4.26 -11.01 5.98
N ALA A 298 5.46 -10.45 5.88
CA ALA A 298 5.83 -9.44 4.89
C ALA A 298 7.10 -9.88 4.18
N GLY A 299 7.21 -9.64 2.88
CA GLY A 299 8.36 -10.11 2.12
C GLY A 299 8.69 -9.28 0.90
N VAL A 300 9.86 -9.56 0.35
CA VAL A 300 10.39 -8.96 -0.88
C VAL A 300 10.89 -10.04 -1.80
N ILE A 301 10.54 -9.94 -3.09
CA ILE A 301 11.01 -10.86 -4.13
C ILE A 301 12.49 -10.63 -4.38
N THR A 302 13.32 -11.63 -4.14
CA THR A 302 14.78 -11.55 -4.30
C THR A 302 15.24 -12.07 -5.66
N GLU A 303 14.53 -13.04 -6.22
CA GLU A 303 14.88 -13.67 -7.51
C GLU A 303 13.63 -14.23 -8.19
N LEU A 304 13.48 -14.03 -9.51
CA LEU A 304 12.45 -14.69 -10.30
C LEU A 304 12.94 -16.04 -10.81
N THR A 305 12.12 -17.08 -10.72
CA THR A 305 12.47 -18.45 -11.15
C THR A 305 11.49 -18.98 -12.19
N ALA A 306 11.94 -19.92 -13.02
CA ALA A 306 11.19 -20.48 -14.14
C ALA A 306 10.21 -21.61 -13.73
#